data_AF-A0A968Q0M9-F1
#
_entry.id   AF-A0A968Q0M9-F1
#
_cell.length_a   1.000
_cell.length_b   1.000
_cell.length_c   1.000
_cell.angle_alpha   90.00
_cell.angle_beta   90.00
_cell.angle_gamma   90.00
#
_symmetry.space_group_name_H-M   'P 1'
#
loop_
_entity.id
_entity.type
_entity.pdbx_description
1 polymer ?
#
loop_
_entity_poly.entity_id
_entity_poly.type
_entity_poly.pdbx_seq_one_letter_code
_entity_poly.pdbx_strand_id
1 'polypeptide(L)'
;MQTQFDALIWRSLKSAPPLNELLLNLLKFLAPPPDASIPTNVTGKLEQLIAYLRQKRCLVILDNFDMLLQSGQQAGVLQTDCQEYHDLLQYAGELSHTSCILLTSREKPQGIDAWKAIASPCVPCT
;
A
#
# COMPACT_ATOMS: atom_id res chain seq x y z
N MET A 1 17.75 -20.52 6.11
CA MET A 1 17.76 -19.08 6.47
C MET A 1 16.32 -18.59 6.34
N GLN A 2 15.80 -17.95 7.38
CA GLN A 2 14.35 -17.73 7.60
C GLN A 2 13.71 -16.89 6.48
N THR A 3 12.79 -17.47 5.73
CA THR A 3 11.79 -16.74 4.95
C THR A 3 10.81 -16.09 5.94
N GLN A 4 11.01 -14.82 6.28
CA GLN A 4 10.18 -14.10 7.27
C GLN A 4 8.75 -13.79 6.77
N PHE A 5 8.50 -13.95 5.47
CA PHE A 5 7.22 -13.70 4.80
C PHE A 5 6.86 -14.89 3.88
N ASP A 6 5.58 -15.23 3.84
CA ASP A 6 4.98 -16.27 3.00
C ASP A 6 4.82 -15.80 1.55
N ALA A 7 4.69 -14.48 1.35
CA ALA A 7 4.51 -13.86 0.04
C ALA A 7 5.17 -12.49 -0.04
N LEU A 8 5.72 -12.17 -1.20
CA LEU A 8 6.24 -10.84 -1.56
C LEU A 8 5.43 -10.30 -2.73
N ILE A 9 4.88 -9.11 -2.57
CA ILE A 9 4.13 -8.41 -3.62
C ILE A 9 4.78 -7.05 -3.82
N TRP A 10 5.22 -6.77 -5.04
CA TRP A 10 5.71 -5.45 -5.42
C TRP A 10 4.81 -4.85 -6.50
N ARG A 11 4.39 -3.60 -6.30
CA ARG A 11 3.59 -2.82 -7.25
C ARG A 11 4.14 -1.41 -7.33
N SER A 12 4.41 -0.95 -8.55
CA SER A 12 4.76 0.46 -8.80
C SER A 12 3.49 1.30 -8.99
N LEU A 13 3.47 2.46 -8.37
CA LEU A 13 2.43 3.49 -8.45
C LEU A 13 2.81 4.60 -9.44
N LYS A 14 3.84 4.39 -10.27
CA LYS A 14 4.37 5.40 -11.18
C LYS A 14 3.34 6.02 -12.13
N SER A 15 2.31 5.26 -12.50
CA SER A 15 1.22 5.71 -13.35
C SER A 15 -0.02 6.18 -12.58
N ALA A 16 0.08 6.32 -11.25
CA ALA A 16 -1.04 6.61 -10.36
C ALA A 16 -2.29 5.76 -10.69
N PRO A 17 -2.19 4.41 -10.68
CA PRO A 17 -3.33 3.57 -11.04
C PRO A 17 -4.52 3.83 -10.11
N PRO A 18 -5.77 3.68 -10.58
CA PRO A 18 -6.94 3.76 -9.70
C PRO A 18 -6.84 2.75 -8.55
N LEU A 19 -7.23 3.13 -7.33
CA LEU A 19 -7.13 2.26 -6.16
C LEU A 19 -7.82 0.92 -6.38
N ASN A 20 -9.00 0.93 -7.01
CA ASN A 20 -9.76 -0.27 -7.31
C ASN A 20 -8.96 -1.29 -8.14
N GLU A 21 -8.18 -0.81 -9.12
CA GLU A 21 -7.33 -1.66 -9.94
C GLU A 21 -6.15 -2.22 -9.15
N LEU A 22 -5.51 -1.39 -8.32
CA LEU A 22 -4.44 -1.84 -7.42
C LEU A 22 -4.96 -2.95 -6.50
N LEU A 23 -6.09 -2.73 -5.82
CA LEU A 23 -6.69 -3.71 -4.91
C LEU A 23 -7.03 -5.03 -5.62
N LEU A 24 -7.62 -4.96 -6.81
CA LEU A 24 -7.90 -6.14 -7.62
C LEU A 24 -6.61 -6.91 -7.93
N ASN A 25 -5.53 -6.22 -8.30
CA ASN A 25 -4.23 -6.82 -8.61
C ASN A 25 -3.53 -7.42 -7.38
N LEU A 26 -3.72 -6.85 -6.19
CA LEU A 26 -3.22 -7.40 -4.93
C LEU A 26 -4.02 -8.65 -4.54
N LEU A 27 -5.35 -8.59 -4.59
CA LEU A 27 -6.23 -9.69 -4.22
C LEU A 27 -6.05 -10.91 -5.13
N LYS A 28 -5.97 -10.72 -6.45
CA LYS A 28 -5.70 -11.83 -7.40
C LYS A 28 -4.40 -12.56 -7.12
N PHE A 29 -3.40 -11.87 -6.56
CA PHE A 29 -2.14 -12.49 -6.19
C PHE A 29 -2.25 -13.24 -4.85
N LEU A 30 -2.93 -12.67 -3.87
CA LEU A 30 -3.09 -13.26 -2.54
C LEU A 30 -4.07 -14.45 -2.51
N ALA A 31 -5.02 -14.46 -3.46
CA ALA A 31 -6.09 -15.43 -3.59
C ALA A 31 -6.16 -15.98 -5.03
N PRO A 32 -5.38 -17.03 -5.35
CA PRO A 32 -5.50 -17.72 -6.63
C PRO A 32 -6.90 -18.35 -6.78
N PRO A 33 -7.48 -18.40 -7.99
CA PRO A 33 -8.74 -19.12 -8.24
C PRO A 33 -8.64 -20.61 -7.85
N PRO A 34 -9.73 -21.28 -7.43
CA PRO A 34 -11.14 -20.84 -7.48
C PRO A 34 -11.69 -20.18 -6.20
N ASP A 35 -10.87 -19.96 -5.17
CA ASP A 35 -11.34 -19.56 -3.82
C ASP A 35 -11.72 -18.07 -3.66
N ALA A 36 -11.52 -17.25 -4.69
CA ALA A 36 -11.61 -15.78 -4.57
C ALA A 36 -12.91 -15.20 -5.13
N SER A 37 -13.95 -15.10 -4.30
CA SER A 37 -15.03 -14.12 -4.55
C SER A 37 -14.48 -12.74 -4.21
N ILE A 38 -14.07 -11.99 -5.23
CA ILE A 38 -13.55 -10.61 -5.07
C ILE A 38 -14.74 -9.64 -5.11
N PRO A 39 -14.98 -8.84 -4.05
CA PRO A 39 -16.03 -7.83 -4.03
C PRO A 39 -15.93 -6.82 -5.16
N THR A 40 -17.07 -6.31 -5.62
CA THR A 40 -17.13 -5.33 -6.71
C THR A 40 -16.81 -3.90 -6.24
N ASN A 41 -17.16 -3.55 -5.01
CA ASN A 41 -16.87 -2.22 -4.43
C ASN A 41 -15.46 -2.15 -3.82
N VAL A 42 -14.98 -0.94 -3.53
CA VAL A 42 -13.63 -0.68 -3.00
C VAL A 42 -13.51 -1.11 -1.54
N THR A 43 -14.47 -0.74 -0.68
CA THR A 43 -14.48 -1.06 0.75
C THR A 43 -14.36 -2.56 1.01
N GLY A 44 -15.16 -3.38 0.33
CA GLY A 44 -15.11 -4.84 0.46
C GLY A 44 -13.78 -5.43 -0.02
N LYS A 45 -13.14 -4.84 -1.05
CA LYS A 45 -11.78 -5.25 -1.45
C LYS A 45 -10.75 -4.90 -0.39
N LEU A 46 -10.87 -3.74 0.26
CA LEU A 46 -10.00 -3.35 1.39
C LEU A 46 -10.16 -4.32 2.56
N GLU A 47 -11.39 -4.59 2.99
CA GLU A 47 -11.67 -5.54 4.07
C GLU A 47 -11.09 -6.92 3.77
N GLN A 48 -11.30 -7.41 2.54
CA GLN A 48 -10.78 -8.70 2.11
C GLN A 48 -9.24 -8.70 2.04
N LEU A 49 -8.63 -7.62 1.56
CA LEU A 49 -7.17 -7.47 1.53
C LEU A 49 -6.61 -7.59 2.95
N ILE A 50 -7.16 -6.84 3.91
CA ILE A 50 -6.71 -6.90 5.31
C ILE A 50 -6.94 -8.29 5.90
N ALA A 51 -8.06 -8.96 5.59
CA ALA A 51 -8.30 -10.33 6.03
C ALA A 51 -7.19 -11.29 5.55
N TYR A 52 -6.76 -11.18 4.29
CA TYR A 52 -5.63 -11.97 3.79
C TYR A 52 -4.31 -11.60 4.46
N LEU A 53 -4.03 -10.31 4.66
CA LEU A 53 -2.82 -9.84 5.34
C LEU A 53 -2.74 -10.25 6.82
N ARG A 54 -3.88 -10.54 7.45
CA ARG A 54 -3.94 -11.12 8.81
C ARG A 54 -3.64 -12.61 8.82
N GLN A 55 -4.11 -13.35 7.81
CA GLN A 55 -3.98 -14.80 7.72
C GLN A 55 -2.60 -15.25 7.22
N LYS A 56 -1.98 -14.47 6.33
CA LYS A 56 -0.67 -14.76 5.73
C LYS A 56 0.31 -13.65 6.08
N ARG A 57 1.58 -14.00 6.31
CA ARG A 57 2.65 -13.02 6.52
C ARG A 57 3.14 -12.52 5.17
N CYS A 58 2.60 -11.42 4.68
CA CYS A 58 2.98 -10.85 3.39
C CYS A 58 3.90 -9.63 3.57
N LEU A 59 4.82 -9.43 2.63
CA LEU A 59 5.48 -8.15 2.42
C LEU A 59 4.89 -7.51 1.16
N VAL A 60 4.17 -6.40 1.31
CA VAL A 60 3.60 -5.63 0.19
C VAL A 60 4.41 -4.35 0.03
N ILE A 61 5.07 -4.17 -1.10
CA ILE A 61 5.84 -2.99 -1.44
C ILE A 61 5.05 -2.18 -2.47
N LEU A 62 4.69 -0.95 -2.10
CA LEU A 62 4.08 0.04 -2.99
C LEU A 62 5.14 1.08 -3.33
N ASP A 63 5.66 0.99 -4.56
CA ASP A 63 6.76 1.83 -5.02
C ASP A 63 6.29 3.12 -5.68
N ASN A 64 7.03 4.21 -5.48
CA ASN A 64 6.73 5.55 -6.01
C ASN A 64 5.40 6.14 -5.49
N PHE A 65 5.13 6.00 -4.20
CA PHE A 65 3.92 6.57 -3.58
C PHE A 65 3.84 8.10 -3.73
N ASP A 66 4.97 8.78 -3.87
CA ASP A 66 5.03 10.22 -4.14
C ASP A 66 4.32 10.64 -5.44
N MET A 67 4.07 9.71 -6.36
CA MET A 67 3.31 9.99 -7.59
C MET A 67 1.82 10.24 -7.33
N LEU A 68 1.31 9.78 -6.18
CA LEU A 68 -0.05 10.06 -5.71
C LEU A 68 -0.14 11.39 -4.93
N LEU A 69 0.99 12.04 -4.65
CA LEU A 69 1.07 13.25 -3.87
C LEU A 69 1.01 14.49 -4.76
N GLN A 70 0.38 15.55 -4.26
CA GLN A 70 0.26 16.82 -4.94
C GLN A 70 1.61 17.52 -5.00
N SER A 71 2.04 17.89 -6.21
CA SER A 71 3.28 18.64 -6.41
C SER A 71 3.10 20.13 -6.12
N GLY A 72 4.08 20.75 -5.45
CA GLY A 72 4.29 22.20 -5.44
C GLY A 72 3.42 23.04 -4.49
N GLN A 73 2.53 22.45 -3.69
CA GLN A 73 1.75 23.18 -2.68
C GLN A 73 2.17 22.81 -1.25
N GLN A 74 1.75 21.65 -0.79
CA GLN A 74 2.00 21.17 0.57
C GLN A 74 2.46 19.72 0.50
N ALA A 75 3.66 19.47 1.04
CA ALA A 75 4.29 18.16 1.00
C ALA A 75 3.39 17.09 1.68
N GLY A 76 3.31 15.92 1.05
CA GLY A 76 2.57 14.78 1.62
C GLY A 76 1.05 14.79 1.42
N VAL A 77 0.46 15.82 0.81
CA VAL A 77 -0.99 15.84 0.50
C VAL A 77 -1.27 14.96 -0.72
N LEU A 78 -2.29 14.09 -0.67
CA LEU A 78 -2.73 13.30 -1.83
C LEU A 78 -3.36 14.21 -2.91
N GLN A 79 -3.18 13.86 -4.18
CA GLN A 79 -3.89 14.50 -5.29
C GLN A 79 -5.40 14.24 -5.19
N THR A 80 -6.23 15.12 -5.76
CA THR A 80 -7.70 15.05 -5.66
C THR A 80 -8.27 13.78 -6.30
N ASP A 81 -7.67 13.29 -7.38
CA ASP A 81 -8.00 12.04 -8.06
C ASP A 81 -7.47 10.79 -7.34
N CYS A 82 -6.58 10.97 -6.37
CA CYS A 82 -5.95 9.89 -5.60
C CYS A 82 -6.43 9.82 -4.14
N GLN A 83 -7.48 10.57 -3.76
CA GLN A 83 -7.96 10.63 -2.36
C GLN A 83 -8.38 9.26 -1.81
N GLU A 84 -8.88 8.36 -2.66
CA GLU A 84 -9.28 7.02 -2.25
C GLU A 84 -8.13 6.24 -1.60
N TYR A 85 -6.87 6.54 -1.94
CA TYR A 85 -5.71 5.91 -1.30
C TYR A 85 -5.58 6.20 0.20
N HIS A 86 -6.26 7.24 0.71
CA HIS A 86 -6.33 7.49 2.15
C HIS A 86 -6.93 6.31 2.91
N ASP A 87 -8.00 5.70 2.38
CA ASP A 87 -8.66 4.55 3.00
C ASP A 87 -7.71 3.35 3.07
N LEU A 88 -6.93 3.10 2.01
CA LEU A 88 -5.92 2.05 2.03
C LEU A 88 -4.90 2.28 3.14
N LEU A 89 -4.39 3.50 3.26
CA LEU A 89 -3.40 3.85 4.29
C LEU A 89 -3.96 3.73 5.70
N GLN A 90 -5.22 4.15 5.89
CA GLN A 90 -5.90 4.04 7.17
C GLN A 90 -6.09 2.57 7.57
N TYR A 91 -6.67 1.76 6.69
CA TYR A 91 -6.92 0.34 6.97
C TYR A 91 -5.62 -0.44 7.22
N ALA A 92 -4.57 -0.16 6.44
CA ALA A 92 -3.28 -0.81 6.61
C ALA A 92 -2.49 -0.33 7.84
N GLY A 93 -2.69 0.92 8.28
CA GLY A 93 -2.00 1.47 9.45
C GLY A 93 -2.67 1.13 10.78
N GLU A 94 -4.00 1.10 10.82
CA GLU A 94 -4.77 0.97 12.06
C GLU A 94 -5.09 -0.49 12.41
N LEU A 95 -5.11 -1.39 11.43
CA LEU A 95 -5.55 -2.77 11.64
C LEU A 95 -4.36 -3.68 11.91
N SER A 96 -4.33 -4.27 13.11
CA SER A 96 -3.35 -5.28 13.48
C SER A 96 -3.34 -6.45 12.49
N HIS A 97 -2.19 -6.70 11.87
CA HIS A 97 -1.91 -7.83 10.99
C HIS A 97 -0.43 -8.26 11.08
N THR A 98 -0.13 -9.50 10.69
CA THR A 98 1.24 -10.05 10.73
C THR A 98 2.06 -9.76 9.48
N SER A 99 1.43 -9.16 8.47
CA SER A 99 2.04 -8.64 7.26
C SER A 99 2.74 -7.30 7.47
N CYS A 100 3.59 -6.92 6.53
CA CYS A 100 4.22 -5.60 6.45
C CYS A 100 3.86 -4.95 5.11
N ILE A 101 3.50 -3.66 5.17
CA ILE A 101 3.34 -2.83 3.97
C ILE A 101 4.44 -1.78 3.99
N LEU A 102 5.21 -1.70 2.91
CA LEU A 102 6.30 -0.76 2.71
C LEU A 102 5.92 0.21 1.61
N LEU A 103 5.92 1.49 1.93
CA LEU A 103 5.77 2.57 0.96
C LEU A 103 7.16 3.15 0.69
N THR A 104 7.54 3.27 -0.57
CA THR A 104 8.69 4.11 -0.96
C THR A 104 8.15 5.39 -1.56
N SER A 105 8.66 6.49 -1.06
CA SER A 105 8.19 7.83 -1.42
C SER A 105 9.33 8.81 -1.21
N ARG A 106 9.36 9.86 -2.04
CA ARG A 106 10.26 11.01 -1.84
C ARG A 106 9.82 11.92 -0.69
N GLU A 107 8.52 11.92 -0.40
CA GLU A 107 7.90 12.76 0.63
C GLU A 107 7.05 11.90 1.57
N LYS A 108 6.98 12.25 2.85
CA LYS A 108 6.12 11.54 3.81
C LYS A 108 4.66 11.92 3.55
N PRO A 109 3.74 10.97 3.25
CA PRO A 109 2.32 11.27 3.15
C PRO A 109 1.76 11.84 4.45
N GLN A 110 0.73 12.66 4.36
CA GLN A 110 0.00 13.19 5.51
C GLN A 110 -1.06 12.19 6.01
N GLY A 111 -1.43 12.31 7.29
CA GLY A 111 -2.51 11.52 7.88
C GLY A 111 -2.19 10.04 8.09
N ILE A 112 -0.91 9.69 8.20
CA ILE A 112 -0.45 8.29 8.40
C ILE A 112 0.34 8.12 9.70
N ASP A 113 -0.15 8.67 10.80
CA ASP A 113 0.57 8.66 12.09
C ASP A 113 0.82 7.24 12.64
N ALA A 114 -0.01 6.28 12.26
CA ALA A 114 0.18 4.87 12.60
C ALA A 114 1.40 4.22 11.88
N TRP A 115 1.95 4.88 10.86
CA TRP A 115 3.02 4.34 10.03
C TRP A 115 4.41 4.79 10.52
N LYS A 116 5.32 3.83 10.61
CA LYS A 116 6.73 4.10 10.94
C LYS A 116 7.50 4.54 9.71
N ALA A 117 8.02 5.77 9.74
CA ALA A 117 8.93 6.25 8.71
C ALA A 117 10.33 5.68 8.92
N ILE A 118 10.91 5.14 7.85
CA ILE A 118 12.32 4.74 7.81
C ILE A 118 13.01 5.67 6.81
N ALA A 119 13.63 6.73 7.32
CA ALA A 119 14.44 7.61 6.48
C ALA A 119 15.78 6.92 6.19
N SER A 120 16.08 6.70 4.91
CA SER A 120 17.45 6.41 4.51
C SER A 120 18.18 7.74 4.36
N PRO A 121 19.33 7.96 5.01
CA PRO A 121 20.09 9.19 4.83
C PRO A 121 20.46 9.33 3.34
N CYS A 122 20.17 10.50 2.76
CA CYS A 122 20.74 10.85 1.46
C CYS A 122 22.26 10.77 1.60
N VAL A 123 22.91 9.86 0.88
CA VAL A 123 24.36 9.87 0.77
C VAL A 123 24.70 11.12 -0.05
N PRO A 124 25.41 12.11 0.52
CA PRO A 124 25.77 13.29 -0.24
C PRO A 124 26.68 12.87 -1.39
N CYS A 125 26.31 13.21 -2.62
CA CYS A 125 27.22 13.15 -3.75
C CYS A 125 28.34 14.17 -3.47
N THR A 126 29.51 13.67 -3.07
CA THR A 126 30.74 14.47 -2.93
C THR A 126 31.65 14.20 -4.11
#